data_AF-A0A084WJA3-F1
#
_entry.id   AF-A0A084WJA3-F1
#
_cell.length_a   1.000
_cell.length_b   1.000
_cell.length_c   1.000
_cell.angle_alpha   90.00
_cell.angle_beta   90.00
_cell.angle_gamma   90.00
#
_symmetry.space_group_name_H-M   'P 1'
#
loop_
_entity.id
_entity.type
_entity.pdbx_description
1 polymer ?
#
loop_
_entity_poly.entity_id
_entity_poly.type
_entity_poly.pdbx_seq_one_letter_code
_entity_poly.pdbx_strand_id
1 'polypeptide(L)'
;MASQTQGIQQLLAAEKRAAEKVGEARKRKQRRLKQAKEEAQEEIERYRQERERQFKEFEAKHMGSREGVAAKIDADTVRKIEEMNRSISVNKAALLSEILTLVYDIKPTVHKNFQQ
;
A
#
# COMPACT_ATOMS: atom_id res chain seq x y z
N MET A 1 71.14 4.47 49.51
CA MET A 1 70.20 5.54 49.10
C MET A 1 69.80 5.49 47.62
N ALA A 2 70.66 5.09 46.67
CA ALA A 2 70.30 5.05 45.23
C ALA A 2 69.25 3.99 44.83
N SER A 3 69.18 2.84 45.54
CA SER A 3 68.26 1.74 45.21
C SER A 3 66.78 2.05 45.50
N GLN A 4 66.49 2.95 46.44
CA GLN A 4 65.11 3.28 46.81
C GLN A 4 64.46 4.19 45.75
N THR A 5 65.24 5.11 45.18
CA THR A 5 64.79 6.07 44.16
C THR A 5 64.49 5.39 42.82
N GLN A 6 65.26 4.36 42.45
CA GLN A 6 65.07 3.61 41.21
C GLN A 6 63.79 2.74 41.24
N GLY A 7 63.47 2.13 42.39
CA GLY A 7 62.23 1.37 42.57
C GLY A 7 60.98 2.24 42.48
N ILE A 8 61.01 3.45 43.08
CA ILE A 8 59.91 4.40 42.99
C ILE A 8 59.67 4.85 41.54
N GLN A 9 60.71 5.16 40.78
CA GLN A 9 60.58 5.52 39.37
C GLN A 9 59.96 4.40 38.53
N GLN A 10 60.30 3.14 38.81
CA GLN A 10 59.72 2.00 38.12
C GLN A 10 58.22 1.83 38.43
N LEU A 11 57.81 2.05 39.69
CA LEU A 11 56.40 2.02 40.09
C LEU A 11 55.61 3.16 39.42
N LEU A 12 56.14 4.39 39.40
CA LEU A 12 55.51 5.52 38.72
C LEU A 12 55.37 5.29 37.21
N ALA A 13 56.38 4.68 36.58
CA ALA A 13 56.31 4.30 35.17
C ALA A 13 55.26 3.21 34.91
N ALA A 14 55.13 2.23 35.81
CA ALA A 14 54.12 1.18 35.72
C ALA A 14 52.70 1.76 35.92
N GLU A 15 52.52 2.68 36.88
CA GLU A 15 51.27 3.38 37.13
C GLU A 15 50.83 4.19 35.91
N LYS A 16 51.75 4.95 35.30
CA LYS A 16 51.47 5.72 34.07
C LYS A 16 51.03 4.81 32.92
N ARG A 17 51.73 3.69 32.68
CA ARG A 17 51.35 2.73 31.63
C ARG A 17 49.99 2.08 31.90
N ALA A 18 49.70 1.76 33.17
CA ALA A 18 48.41 1.20 33.55
C ALA A 18 47.28 2.21 33.32
N ALA A 19 47.48 3.46 33.74
CA ALA A 19 46.54 4.56 33.53
C ALA A 19 46.28 4.82 32.04
N GLU A 20 47.33 4.84 31.22
CA GLU A 20 47.23 4.98 29.75
C GLU A 20 46.44 3.83 29.13
N LYS A 21 46.76 2.57 29.49
CA LYS A 21 46.06 1.39 28.99
C LYS A 21 44.56 1.39 29.34
N VAL A 22 44.22 1.80 30.57
CA VAL A 22 42.82 1.93 30.99
C VAL A 22 42.13 3.10 30.27
N GLY A 23 42.83 4.22 30.09
CA GLY A 23 42.33 5.38 29.36
C GLY A 23 42.01 5.07 27.90
N GLU A 24 42.90 4.34 27.21
CA GLU A 24 42.69 3.86 25.85
C GLU A 24 41.50 2.90 25.76
N ALA A 25 41.40 1.95 26.69
CA ALA A 25 40.27 1.01 26.73
C ALA A 25 38.93 1.75 26.90
N ARG A 26 38.87 2.76 27.78
CA ARG A 26 37.67 3.59 27.97
C ARG A 26 37.33 4.39 26.71
N LYS A 27 38.31 5.04 26.08
CA LYS A 27 38.12 5.77 24.82
C LYS A 27 37.62 4.84 23.71
N ARG A 28 38.19 3.63 23.58
CA ARG A 28 37.76 2.63 22.60
C ARG A 28 36.33 2.16 22.85
N LYS A 29 35.94 1.91 24.11
CA LYS A 29 34.56 1.57 24.47
C LYS A 29 33.60 2.69 24.08
N GLN A 30 33.92 3.94 24.41
CA GLN A 30 33.08 5.08 24.07
C GLN A 30 32.92 5.26 22.56
N ARG A 31 34.00 5.11 21.78
CA ARG A 31 33.96 5.15 20.31
C ARG A 31 33.05 4.08 19.75
N ARG A 32 33.18 2.83 20.21
CA ARG A 32 32.31 1.71 19.78
C ARG A 32 30.84 1.95 20.11
N LEU A 33 30.54 2.51 21.28
CA LEU A 33 29.17 2.84 21.65
C LEU A 33 28.58 3.97 20.78
N LYS A 34 29.39 4.98 20.42
CA LYS A 34 28.97 6.06 19.52
C LYS A 34 28.72 5.53 18.10
N GLN A 35 29.65 4.73 17.60
CA GLN A 35 29.55 4.09 16.29
C GLN A 35 28.30 3.21 16.19
N ALA A 36 28.06 2.34 17.18
CA ALA A 36 26.86 1.49 17.17
C ALA A 36 25.55 2.29 17.17
N LYS A 37 25.52 3.46 17.84
CA LYS A 37 24.36 4.35 17.81
C LYS A 37 24.19 5.03 16.45
N GLU A 38 25.28 5.49 15.85
CA GLU A 38 25.26 6.13 14.53
C GLU A 38 24.84 5.14 13.44
N GLU A 39 25.40 3.93 13.46
CA GLU A 39 25.03 2.85 12.53
C GLU A 39 23.55 2.45 12.67
N ALA A 40 23.06 2.28 13.90
CA ALA A 40 21.65 1.98 14.13
C ALA A 40 20.72 3.11 13.65
N GLN A 41 21.10 4.37 13.86
CA GLN A 41 20.32 5.52 13.37
C GLN A 41 20.31 5.57 11.85
N GLU A 42 21.44 5.31 11.21
CA GLU A 42 21.56 5.28 9.75
C GLU A 42 20.69 4.16 9.15
N GLU A 43 20.67 2.97 9.77
CA GLU A 43 19.82 1.86 9.35
C GLU A 43 18.32 2.19 9.49
N ILE A 44 17.92 2.85 10.59
CA ILE A 44 16.55 3.31 10.80
C ILE A 44 16.14 4.32 9.72
N GLU A 45 17.00 5.31 9.41
CA GLU A 45 16.69 6.30 8.38
C GLU A 45 16.61 5.69 6.99
N ARG A 46 17.52 4.76 6.64
CA ARG A 46 17.46 4.01 5.38
C ARG A 46 16.16 3.23 5.27
N TYR A 47 15.76 2.51 6.33
CA TYR A 47 14.49 1.78 6.35
C TYR A 47 13.29 2.71 6.20
N ARG A 48 13.31 3.87 6.89
CA ARG A 48 12.25 4.88 6.78
C ARG A 48 12.13 5.41 5.35
N GLN A 49 13.23 5.77 4.71
CA GLN A 49 13.25 6.23 3.32
C GLN A 49 12.74 5.17 2.35
N GLU A 50 13.14 3.91 2.54
CA GLU A 50 12.66 2.81 1.71
C GLU A 50 11.14 2.60 1.86
N ARG A 51 10.63 2.63 3.09
CA ARG A 51 9.19 2.52 3.35
C ARG A 51 8.41 3.71 2.79
N GLU A 52 8.94 4.92 2.91
CA GLU A 52 8.32 6.11 2.34
C GLU A 52 8.31 6.06 0.81
N ARG A 53 9.38 5.59 0.18
CA ARG A 53 9.43 5.35 -1.27
C ARG A 53 8.38 4.32 -1.70
N GLN A 54 8.33 3.17 -1.03
CA GLN A 54 7.33 2.13 -1.29
C GLN A 54 5.90 2.67 -1.12
N PHE A 55 5.67 3.47 -0.09
CA PHE A 55 4.38 4.10 0.15
C PHE A 55 3.99 5.07 -0.97
N LYS A 56 4.88 5.97 -1.37
CA LYS A 56 4.65 6.92 -2.47
C LYS A 56 4.43 6.21 -3.81
N GLU A 57 5.18 5.15 -4.09
CA GLU A 57 4.97 4.32 -5.29
C GLU A 57 3.61 3.62 -5.26
N PHE A 58 3.21 3.10 -4.10
CA PHE A 58 1.90 2.47 -3.93
C PHE A 58 0.78 3.50 -4.10
N GLU A 59 0.91 4.67 -3.48
CA GLU A 59 -0.01 5.79 -3.60
C GLU A 59 -0.15 6.24 -5.05
N ALA A 60 0.96 6.49 -5.76
CA ALA A 60 0.94 6.88 -7.17
C ALA A 60 0.25 5.83 -8.06
N LYS A 61 0.52 4.54 -7.85
CA LYS A 61 -0.11 3.44 -8.61
C LYS A 61 -1.62 3.36 -8.37
N HIS A 62 -2.07 3.59 -7.13
CA HIS A 62 -3.48 3.41 -6.77
C HIS A 62 -4.32 4.68 -6.95
N MET A 63 -3.74 5.86 -6.72
CA MET A 63 -4.42 7.14 -6.97
C MET A 63 -4.75 7.30 -8.45
N GLY A 64 -3.80 7.05 -9.36
CA GLY A 64 -4.07 7.07 -10.81
C GLY A 64 -5.06 6.00 -11.26
N SER A 65 -5.24 4.93 -10.46
CA SER A 65 -6.20 3.87 -10.79
C SER A 65 -7.65 4.32 -10.64
N ARG A 66 -7.96 5.28 -9.77
CA ARG A 66 -9.35 5.67 -9.49
C ARG A 66 -9.99 6.38 -10.67
N GLU A 67 -9.23 7.26 -11.33
CA GLU A 67 -9.64 7.93 -12.57
C GLU A 67 -9.72 6.95 -13.75
N GLY A 68 -8.75 6.03 -13.85
CA GLY A 68 -8.79 4.96 -14.86
C GLY A 68 -9.96 3.99 -14.71
N VAL A 69 -10.37 3.69 -13.47
CA VAL A 69 -11.54 2.86 -13.17
C VAL A 69 -12.84 3.58 -13.51
N ALA A 70 -12.97 4.86 -13.16
CA ALA A 70 -14.15 5.65 -13.52
C ALA A 70 -14.32 5.74 -15.05
N ALA A 71 -13.26 6.07 -15.78
CA ALA A 71 -13.30 6.13 -17.24
C ALA A 71 -13.65 4.77 -17.89
N LYS A 72 -13.17 3.65 -17.32
CA LYS A 72 -13.57 2.31 -17.78
C LYS A 72 -15.04 2.02 -17.52
N ILE A 73 -15.55 2.38 -16.34
CA ILE A 73 -16.97 2.20 -16.00
C ILE A 73 -17.84 3.02 -16.96
N ASP A 74 -17.47 4.26 -17.24
CA ASP A 74 -18.19 5.13 -18.17
C ASP A 74 -18.21 4.53 -19.59
N ALA A 75 -17.05 4.08 -20.09
CA ALA A 75 -16.96 3.43 -21.39
C ALA A 75 -17.79 2.13 -21.48
N ASP A 76 -17.74 1.29 -20.45
CA ASP A 76 -18.53 0.07 -20.38
C ASP A 76 -20.04 0.37 -20.28
N THR A 77 -20.42 1.45 -19.60
CA THR A 77 -21.81 1.90 -19.46
C THR A 77 -22.36 2.38 -20.81
N VAL A 78 -21.61 3.21 -21.53
CA VAL A 78 -21.98 3.66 -22.88
C VAL A 78 -22.18 2.47 -23.81
N ARG A 79 -21.23 1.52 -23.81
CA ARG A 79 -21.35 0.30 -24.63
C ARG A 79 -22.58 -0.53 -24.27
N LYS A 80 -22.89 -0.69 -22.98
CA LYS A 80 -24.09 -1.40 -22.51
C LYS A 80 -25.38 -0.73 -22.99
N ILE A 81 -25.43 0.61 -22.93
CA ILE A 81 -26.58 1.40 -23.38
C ILE A 81 -26.78 1.23 -24.89
N GLU A 82 -25.70 1.27 -25.67
CA GLU A 82 -25.75 1.03 -27.13
C GLU A 82 -26.26 -0.38 -27.47
N GLU A 83 -25.75 -1.41 -26.79
CA GLU A 83 -26.22 -2.79 -26.94
C GLU A 83 -27.72 -2.93 -26.60
N MET A 84 -28.16 -2.30 -25.51
CA MET A 84 -29.57 -2.29 -25.10
C MET A 84 -30.44 -1.59 -26.14
N ASN A 85 -30.05 -0.41 -26.62
CA ASN A 85 -30.78 0.33 -27.63
C ASN A 85 -30.88 -0.44 -28.95
N ARG A 86 -29.81 -1.15 -29.34
CA ARG A 86 -29.81 -2.02 -30.50
C ARG A 86 -30.78 -3.19 -30.34
N SER A 87 -30.77 -3.86 -29.19
CA SER A 87 -31.68 -4.96 -28.86
C SER A 87 -33.15 -4.50 -28.91
N ILE A 88 -33.45 -3.34 -28.32
CA ILE A 88 -34.79 -2.74 -28.38
C ILE A 88 -35.17 -2.46 -29.83
N SER A 89 -34.29 -1.84 -30.61
CA SER A 89 -34.58 -1.48 -32.00
C SER A 89 -34.89 -2.69 -32.87
N VAL A 90 -34.18 -3.80 -32.68
CA VAL A 90 -34.42 -5.06 -33.39
C VAL A 90 -35.73 -5.71 -32.98
N ASN A 91 -36.02 -5.75 -31.67
CA ASN A 91 -37.16 -6.51 -31.15
C ASN A 91 -38.47 -5.70 -31.11
N LYS A 92 -38.41 -4.37 -31.20
CA LYS A 92 -39.57 -3.47 -31.06
C LYS A 92 -40.72 -3.82 -32.01
N ALA A 93 -40.44 -4.09 -33.28
CA ALA A 93 -41.48 -4.38 -34.26
C ALA A 93 -42.22 -5.70 -33.95
N ALA A 94 -41.48 -6.75 -33.59
CA ALA A 94 -42.05 -8.05 -33.22
C ALA A 94 -42.91 -7.93 -31.95
N LEU A 95 -42.39 -7.26 -30.92
CA LEU A 95 -43.10 -7.01 -29.66
C LEU A 95 -44.40 -6.23 -29.87
N LEU A 96 -44.37 -5.17 -30.69
CA LEU A 96 -45.57 -4.40 -31.00
C LEU A 96 -46.61 -5.24 -31.74
N SER A 97 -46.19 -6.08 -32.70
CA SER A 97 -47.10 -6.98 -33.41
C SER A 97 -47.76 -7.98 -32.48
N GLU A 98 -46.99 -8.57 -31.55
CA GLU A 98 -47.50 -9.53 -30.57
C GLU A 98 -48.52 -8.89 -29.62
N ILE A 99 -48.20 -7.72 -29.08
CA ILE A 99 -49.10 -6.97 -28.19
C ILE A 99 -50.38 -6.59 -28.92
N LEU A 100 -50.29 -6.05 -30.14
CA LEU A 100 -51.48 -5.67 -30.92
C LEU A 100 -52.34 -6.91 -31.24
N THR A 101 -51.72 -8.04 -31.57
CA THR A 101 -52.45 -9.30 -31.83
C THR A 101 -53.23 -9.72 -30.59
N LEU A 102 -52.62 -9.70 -29.41
CA LEU A 102 -53.29 -10.04 -28.15
C LEU A 102 -54.42 -9.07 -27.80
N VAL A 103 -54.24 -7.77 -28.04
CA VAL A 103 -55.26 -6.75 -27.75
C VAL A 103 -56.45 -6.85 -28.70
N TYR A 104 -56.22 -7.19 -29.97
CA TYR A 104 -57.29 -7.35 -30.96
C TYR A 104 -57.95 -8.74 -30.94
N ASP A 105 -57.39 -9.74 -30.25
CA ASP A 105 -57.98 -11.08 -30.07
C ASP A 105 -59.09 -11.08 -29.01
N ILE A 106 -60.18 -10.37 -29.29
CA ILE A 106 -61.34 -10.32 -28.40
C ILE A 106 -62.09 -11.65 -28.49
N LYS A 107 -61.99 -12.45 -27.43
CA LYS A 107 -62.75 -13.70 -27.25
C LYS A 107 -63.89 -13.48 -26.26
N PRO A 108 -65.10 -13.10 -26.71
CA PRO A 108 -66.23 -12.95 -25.82
C PRO A 108 -66.63 -14.32 -25.27
N THR A 109 -66.35 -14.55 -24.00
CA THR A 109 -66.79 -15.74 -23.27
C THR A 109 -67.90 -15.37 -22.31
N VAL A 110 -68.97 -16.15 -22.33
CA VAL A 110 -70.03 -16.05 -21.32
C VAL A 110 -69.45 -16.46 -19.97
N HIS A 111 -69.80 -15.71 -18.92
CA HIS A 111 -69.34 -16.01 -17.56
C HIS A 111 -69.75 -17.43 -17.16
N LYS A 112 -68.85 -18.16 -16.48
CA LYS A 112 -68.99 -19.59 -16.16
C LYS A 112 -70.30 -19.97 -15.45
N ASN A 113 -70.95 -19.01 -14.80
CA ASN A 113 -72.16 -19.20 -14.00
C ASN A 113 -73.44 -18.74 -14.72
N PHE A 114 -73.40 -18.43 -16.02
CA PHE A 114 -74.59 -18.05 -16.76
C PHE A 114 -75.54 -19.25 -16.85
N GLN A 115 -76.72 -19.12 -16.23
CA GLN A 115 -77.83 -20.05 -16.36
C GLN A 115 -78.92 -19.38 -17.18
N GLN A 116 -79.40 -20.11 -18.19
CA GLN A 116 -80.27 -19.65 -19.27
C GLN A 116 -81.73 -19.55 -18.84
#